data_AF-A0A7R9Q9P3-F1
#
_entry.id   AF-A0A7R9Q9P3-F1
#
_cell.length_a   1.000
_cell.length_b   1.000
_cell.length_c   1.000
_cell.angle_alpha   90.00
_cell.angle_beta   90.00
_cell.angle_gamma   90.00
#
_symmetry.space_group_name_H-M   'P 1'
#
loop_
_entity.id
_entity.type
_entity.pdbx_description
1 polymer ?
#
loop_
_entity_poly.entity_id
_entity_poly.type
_entity_poly.pdbx_seq_one_letter_code
_entity_poly.pdbx_strand_id
1 'polypeptide(L)'
;MGDVITHIGADIFAFITQLEDRLNSMSDDQTLTLSVTRAIISGSYLFDRQRHHLNNGSNSQFKPQHSIRRARMSATADHPMRQIYERVLPSVVVISSEEGSGTGVIVDNTGLIVTNSHVVKDQAYVYIHLRQAFTQSELMYGHTDDNDRVTALRGRVMYCKANCDLALIRVHVKPGLLSTLTIDDHVVPKLGEPVLAIGNPDNIIFSYCVGVITGVDRRGSICLGTEMYYQCTTDADNRYIVHSAPIIHGFSGGPLLDSSGNLIGINFSGQYSDRTAIHASDVKQFIERGLKYEKQLNEKSRKSLGVLLEKQSDNSFEVINIGFDNPLNQNTLTGLQLNNIITAIGALPMTDICQLKDHLNGMIDGQTLTLSVTRNGEEIVVSLKPFTGDRHKCSSF
;
A
#
# COMPACT_ATOMS: atom_id res chain seq x y z
N MET A 1 -6.71 30.61 -17.61
CA MET A 1 -5.82 29.41 -17.61
C MET A 1 -6.07 28.49 -18.81
N GLY A 2 -7.24 28.57 -19.47
CA GLY A 2 -7.51 27.85 -20.73
C GLY A 2 -6.70 28.34 -21.94
N ASP A 3 -6.42 29.64 -22.06
CA ASP A 3 -5.75 30.20 -23.26
C ASP A 3 -4.24 29.91 -23.37
N VAL A 4 -3.59 29.52 -22.28
CA VAL A 4 -2.14 29.23 -22.27
C VAL A 4 -1.86 27.80 -22.72
N ILE A 5 -2.80 26.87 -22.51
CA ILE A 5 -2.66 25.45 -22.90
C ILE A 5 -2.96 25.26 -24.40
N THR A 6 -3.90 26.02 -24.95
CA THR A 6 -4.22 26.00 -26.40
C THR A 6 -3.12 26.60 -27.26
N HIS A 7 -2.38 27.61 -26.78
CA HIS A 7 -1.24 28.16 -27.54
C HIS A 7 -0.05 27.19 -27.65
N ILE A 8 0.26 26.44 -26.59
CA ILE A 8 1.38 25.47 -26.61
C ILE A 8 1.09 24.29 -27.56
N GLY A 9 -0.17 23.85 -27.66
CA GLY A 9 -0.57 22.78 -28.59
C GLY A 9 -0.54 23.19 -30.07
N ALA A 10 -0.94 24.42 -30.39
CA ALA A 10 -0.93 24.94 -31.75
C ALA A 10 0.49 25.17 -32.29
N ASP A 11 1.41 25.65 -31.44
CA ASP A 11 2.80 25.91 -31.80
C ASP A 11 3.59 24.62 -32.09
N ILE A 12 3.31 23.53 -31.36
CA ILE A 12 3.94 22.22 -31.61
C ILE A 12 3.42 21.61 -32.92
N PHE A 13 2.12 21.70 -33.19
CA PHE A 13 1.55 21.16 -34.43
C PHE A 13 2.05 21.94 -35.65
N ALA A 14 2.07 23.27 -35.59
CA ALA A 14 2.61 24.11 -36.65
C ALA A 14 4.11 23.86 -36.88
N PHE A 15 4.87 23.63 -35.81
CA PHE A 15 6.28 23.25 -35.92
C PHE A 15 6.47 21.90 -36.61
N ILE A 16 5.67 20.88 -36.26
CA ILE A 16 5.73 19.55 -36.89
C ILE A 16 5.39 19.65 -38.38
N THR A 17 4.31 20.37 -38.74
CA THR A 17 3.91 20.55 -40.14
C THR A 17 4.98 21.29 -40.95
N GLN A 18 5.58 22.36 -40.41
CA GLN A 18 6.69 23.04 -41.08
C GLN A 18 7.94 22.17 -41.25
N LEU A 19 8.17 21.24 -40.33
CA LEU A 19 9.28 20.31 -40.36
C LEU A 19 9.04 19.21 -41.40
N GLU A 20 7.81 18.72 -41.53
CA GLU A 20 7.37 17.79 -42.56
C GLU A 20 7.46 18.42 -43.97
N ASP A 21 6.97 19.64 -44.15
CA ASP A 21 7.07 20.36 -45.44
C ASP A 21 8.53 20.62 -45.84
N ARG A 22 9.40 20.93 -44.86
CA ARG A 22 10.84 21.05 -45.10
C ARG A 22 11.48 19.71 -45.46
N LEU A 23 11.15 18.63 -44.76
CA LEU A 23 11.69 17.30 -45.08
C LEU A 23 11.24 16.82 -46.46
N ASN A 24 10.00 17.11 -46.85
CA ASN A 24 9.45 16.72 -48.15
C ASN A 24 9.97 17.55 -49.32
N SER A 25 10.57 18.71 -49.07
CA SER A 25 11.16 19.60 -50.09
C SER A 25 12.69 19.50 -50.20
N MET A 26 13.34 18.70 -49.35
CA MET A 26 14.78 18.47 -49.39
C MET A 26 15.14 17.38 -50.41
N SER A 27 16.22 17.59 -51.18
CA SER A 27 16.85 16.55 -51.99
C SER A 27 17.65 15.59 -51.11
N ASP A 28 17.84 14.34 -51.56
CA ASP A 28 18.42 13.22 -50.79
C ASP A 28 19.81 13.48 -50.18
N ASP A 29 20.52 14.52 -50.64
CA ASP A 29 21.87 14.87 -50.21
C ASP A 29 21.95 15.99 -49.15
N GLN A 30 20.81 16.52 -48.66
CA GLN A 30 20.82 17.59 -47.64
C GLN A 30 20.64 17.06 -46.21
N THR A 31 21.37 17.65 -45.25
CA THR A 31 21.29 17.31 -43.82
C THR A 31 20.62 18.43 -43.01
N LEU A 32 19.57 18.11 -42.24
CA LEU A 32 18.91 19.05 -41.34
C LEU A 32 19.44 18.86 -39.91
N THR A 33 19.91 19.94 -39.26
CA THR A 33 20.34 19.92 -37.86
C THR A 33 19.34 20.66 -36.99
N LEU A 34 18.76 19.98 -36.01
CA LEU A 34 17.79 20.55 -35.06
C LEU A 34 18.42 20.66 -33.67
N SER A 35 18.38 21.87 -33.11
CA SER A 35 18.76 22.15 -31.72
C SER A 35 17.49 22.29 -30.89
N VAL A 36 17.21 21.33 -30.02
CA VAL A 36 16.06 21.35 -29.11
C VAL A 36 16.54 21.73 -27.71
N THR A 37 16.25 22.95 -27.27
CA THR A 37 16.75 23.46 -25.98
C THR A 37 15.84 23.07 -24.80
N ARG A 38 14.59 22.65 -25.06
CA ARG A 38 13.68 22.05 -24.07
C ARG A 38 12.51 21.36 -24.78
N ALA A 39 12.26 20.09 -24.46
CA ALA A 39 11.06 19.38 -24.90
C ALA A 39 10.51 18.52 -23.76
N ILE A 40 9.22 18.67 -23.45
CA ILE A 40 8.44 17.70 -22.69
C ILE A 40 7.53 17.05 -23.72
N ILE A 41 7.80 15.79 -24.07
CA ILE A 41 6.98 15.03 -25.01
C ILE A 41 6.36 13.87 -24.23
N SER A 42 5.04 13.93 -24.04
CA SER A 42 4.22 12.81 -23.58
C SER A 42 3.22 12.48 -24.68
N GLY A 43 3.46 11.40 -25.41
CA GLY A 43 2.54 10.91 -26.44
C GLY A 43 3.13 9.73 -27.22
N SER A 44 2.42 8.60 -27.21
CA SER A 44 2.77 7.39 -27.95
C SER A 44 2.17 7.45 -29.36
N TYR A 45 3.01 7.52 -30.39
CA TYR A 45 2.58 7.30 -31.78
C TYR A 45 3.19 6.00 -32.31
N LEU A 46 2.32 5.04 -32.66
CA LEU A 46 2.67 3.82 -33.38
C LEU A 46 2.84 4.15 -34.86
N PHE A 47 4.06 3.98 -35.38
CA PHE A 47 4.33 4.01 -36.83
C PHE A 47 4.31 2.57 -37.36
N ASP A 48 3.34 2.24 -38.20
CA ASP A 48 3.40 1.07 -39.08
C ASP A 48 3.84 1.52 -40.48
N ARG A 49 4.85 0.87 -41.06
CA ARG A 49 5.43 1.24 -42.35
C ARG A 49 5.54 -0.01 -43.22
N GLN A 50 4.52 -0.26 -44.04
CA GLN A 50 4.63 -1.20 -45.15
C GLN A 50 5.62 -0.68 -46.19
N ARG A 51 6.59 -1.52 -46.57
CA ARG A 51 7.53 -1.28 -47.67
C ARG A 51 7.03 -1.95 -48.94
N HIS A 52 6.98 -1.22 -50.04
CA HIS A 52 7.12 -1.78 -51.38
C HIS A 52 8.29 -1.14 -52.12
N HIS A 53 8.98 -1.99 -52.88
CA HIS A 53 10.20 -1.81 -53.65
C HIS A 53 10.14 -0.68 -54.68
N LEU A 54 11.31 -0.10 -55.03
CA LEU A 54 11.88 -0.11 -56.38
C LEU A 54 13.36 0.31 -56.36
N ASN A 55 14.07 -0.08 -57.42
CA ASN A 55 15.50 -0.32 -57.51
C ASN A 55 16.18 0.71 -58.46
N ASN A 56 17.52 0.78 -58.35
CA ASN A 56 18.53 1.28 -59.30
C ASN A 56 18.88 2.78 -59.40
N GLY A 57 20.18 3.06 -59.26
CA GLY A 57 20.85 4.22 -59.86
C GLY A 57 22.14 4.64 -59.18
N SER A 58 23.28 4.22 -59.74
CA SER A 58 24.67 4.61 -59.40
C SER A 58 24.91 6.13 -59.32
N ASN A 59 25.66 6.65 -58.33
CA ASN A 59 27.12 6.85 -58.38
C ASN A 59 27.66 7.64 -57.18
N SER A 60 28.95 7.43 -56.92
CA SER A 60 29.88 8.20 -56.07
C SER A 60 29.95 7.87 -54.58
N GLN A 61 31.20 7.69 -54.17
CA GLN A 61 31.66 6.92 -53.02
C GLN A 61 32.13 7.92 -51.96
N PHE A 62 31.24 8.31 -51.04
CA PHE A 62 31.65 8.95 -49.79
C PHE A 62 31.85 7.85 -48.74
N LYS A 63 33.10 7.63 -48.29
CA LYS A 63 33.40 6.80 -47.11
C LYS A 63 33.15 7.63 -45.86
N PRO A 64 32.11 7.38 -45.04
CA PRO A 64 31.99 8.00 -43.74
C PRO A 64 32.94 7.26 -42.78
N GLN A 65 33.98 7.93 -42.29
CA GLN A 65 34.96 7.37 -41.35
C GLN A 65 34.45 7.24 -39.91
N HIS A 66 33.16 7.42 -39.66
CA HIS A 66 32.53 7.06 -38.40
C HIS A 66 31.32 6.19 -38.68
N SER A 67 31.49 4.89 -38.49
CA SER A 67 30.35 3.99 -38.33
C SER A 67 29.58 4.46 -37.09
N ILE A 68 28.51 5.22 -37.28
CA ILE A 68 27.46 5.29 -36.28
C ILE A 68 26.94 3.87 -36.23
N ARG A 69 27.46 3.07 -35.29
CA ARG A 69 26.77 1.85 -34.85
C ARG A 69 25.40 2.36 -34.46
N ARG A 70 24.39 2.12 -35.32
CA ARG A 70 23.00 2.09 -34.89
C ARG A 70 23.03 1.08 -33.75
N ALA A 71 23.07 1.57 -32.52
CA ALA A 71 22.62 0.80 -31.40
C ALA A 71 21.19 0.44 -31.79
N ARG A 72 21.00 -0.80 -32.28
CA ARG A 72 19.72 -1.45 -32.13
C ARG A 72 19.52 -1.43 -30.62
N MET A 73 18.83 -0.40 -30.11
CA MET A 73 18.11 -0.55 -28.87
C MET A 73 17.16 -1.70 -29.16
N SER A 74 17.59 -2.89 -28.78
CA SER A 74 16.75 -4.05 -28.79
C SER A 74 15.63 -3.69 -27.84
N ALA A 75 14.44 -3.40 -28.35
CA ALA A 75 13.22 -3.19 -27.56
C ALA A 75 12.76 -4.50 -26.86
N THR A 76 13.69 -5.43 -26.64
CA THR A 76 13.53 -6.75 -26.03
C THR A 76 14.56 -7.00 -24.92
N ALA A 77 15.46 -6.04 -24.64
CA ALA A 77 16.24 -6.11 -23.40
C ALA A 77 15.31 -5.65 -22.26
N ASP A 78 14.92 -6.58 -21.39
CA ASP A 78 14.12 -6.25 -20.20
C ASP A 78 14.76 -5.07 -19.48
N HIS A 79 14.00 -3.96 -19.39
CA HIS A 79 14.47 -2.78 -18.71
C HIS A 79 14.74 -3.14 -17.24
N PRO A 80 15.90 -2.78 -16.64
CA PRO A 80 16.27 -3.20 -15.29
C PRO A 80 15.19 -2.86 -14.24
N MET A 81 14.50 -1.72 -14.42
CA MET A 81 13.36 -1.34 -13.57
C MET A 81 12.14 -2.28 -13.68
N ARG A 82 11.88 -2.85 -14.86
CA ARG A 82 10.79 -3.83 -15.03
C ARG A 82 11.05 -5.08 -14.20
N GLN A 83 12.28 -5.59 -14.21
CA GLN A 83 12.64 -6.77 -13.43
C GLN A 83 12.50 -6.52 -11.92
N ILE A 84 12.90 -5.33 -11.46
CA ILE A 84 12.71 -4.90 -10.06
C ILE A 84 11.22 -4.86 -9.72
N TYR A 85 10.40 -4.23 -10.58
CA TYR A 85 8.96 -4.17 -10.42
C TYR A 85 8.36 -5.57 -10.29
N GLU A 86 8.62 -6.48 -11.24
CA GLU A 86 8.06 -7.84 -11.22
C GLU A 86 8.47 -8.62 -9.97
N ARG A 87 9.70 -8.43 -9.48
CA ARG A 87 10.22 -9.08 -8.27
C ARG A 87 9.59 -8.54 -6.98
N VAL A 88 9.37 -7.24 -6.89
CA VAL A 88 8.88 -6.58 -5.66
C VAL A 88 7.35 -6.55 -5.58
N LEU A 89 6.67 -6.63 -6.72
CA LEU A 89 5.22 -6.54 -6.83
C LEU A 89 4.44 -7.44 -5.85
N PRO A 90 4.83 -8.71 -5.60
CA PRO A 90 4.14 -9.55 -4.61
C PRO A 90 4.18 -9.03 -3.16
N SER A 91 5.08 -8.09 -2.84
CA SER A 91 5.19 -7.43 -1.53
C SER A 91 4.40 -6.12 -1.43
N VAL A 92 3.75 -5.71 -2.52
CA VAL A 92 2.92 -4.50 -2.57
C VAL A 92 1.45 -4.91 -2.46
N VAL A 93 0.66 -4.14 -1.71
CA VAL A 93 -0.77 -4.41 -1.51
C VAL A 93 -1.61 -3.19 -1.87
N VAL A 94 -2.83 -3.45 -2.30
CA VAL A 94 -3.88 -2.41 -2.37
C VAL A 94 -4.55 -2.36 -1.01
N ILE A 95 -4.70 -1.15 -0.46
CA ILE A 95 -5.45 -0.90 0.76
C ILE A 95 -6.73 -0.18 0.37
N SER A 96 -7.87 -0.65 0.86
CA SER A 96 -9.14 0.04 0.70
C SER A 96 -9.88 0.15 2.03
N SER A 97 -10.60 1.25 2.19
CA SER A 97 -11.51 1.55 3.29
C SER A 97 -12.80 2.14 2.74
N GLU A 98 -13.79 2.39 3.59
CA GLU A 98 -15.02 3.08 3.18
C GLU A 98 -14.77 4.52 2.70
N GLU A 99 -13.64 5.11 3.07
CA GLU A 99 -13.33 6.53 2.81
C GLU A 99 -12.19 6.77 1.83
N GLY A 100 -11.68 5.71 1.19
CA GLY A 100 -10.59 5.83 0.21
C GLY A 100 -9.73 4.58 0.07
N SER A 101 -8.78 4.66 -0.86
CA SER A 101 -7.81 3.61 -1.16
C SER A 101 -6.39 4.15 -1.19
N GLY A 102 -5.42 3.25 -1.11
CA GLY A 102 -4.00 3.56 -1.19
C GLY A 102 -3.17 2.30 -1.38
N THR A 103 -1.87 2.43 -1.14
CA THR A 103 -0.91 1.34 -1.29
C THR A 103 -0.28 1.01 0.06
N GLY A 104 0.14 -0.24 0.23
CA GLY A 104 0.97 -0.65 1.36
C GLY A 104 2.11 -1.56 0.94
N VAL A 105 3.06 -1.74 1.84
CA VAL A 105 4.20 -2.63 1.67
C VAL A 105 4.22 -3.67 2.78
N ILE A 106 4.28 -4.95 2.42
CA ILE A 106 4.47 -6.05 3.35
C ILE A 106 5.95 -6.10 3.74
N VAL A 107 6.25 -5.87 5.02
CA VAL A 107 7.63 -5.74 5.52
C VAL A 107 8.12 -6.97 6.27
N ASP A 108 7.23 -7.89 6.66
CA ASP A 108 7.61 -9.15 7.28
C ASP A 108 6.64 -10.31 7.01
N ASN A 109 7.09 -11.53 7.31
CA ASN A 109 6.33 -12.76 7.09
C ASN A 109 5.18 -12.97 8.08
N THR A 110 5.06 -12.10 9.08
CA THR A 110 3.97 -12.13 10.07
C THR A 110 2.74 -11.34 9.60
N GLY A 111 2.80 -10.77 8.39
CA GLY A 111 1.74 -9.96 7.82
C GLY A 111 1.76 -8.52 8.29
N LEU A 112 2.91 -8.00 8.69
CA LEU A 112 3.07 -6.59 8.98
C LEU A 112 3.15 -5.78 7.68
N ILE A 113 2.30 -4.78 7.56
CA ILE A 113 2.21 -3.88 6.42
C ILE A 113 2.44 -2.45 6.90
N VAL A 114 3.27 -1.71 6.18
CA VAL A 114 3.43 -0.26 6.34
C VAL A 114 2.63 0.46 5.27
N THR A 115 2.00 1.57 5.64
CA THR A 115 1.36 2.51 4.73
C THR A 115 1.37 3.92 5.33
N ASN A 116 0.75 4.89 4.66
CA ASN A 116 0.54 6.22 5.22
C ASN A 116 -0.65 6.25 6.18
N SER A 117 -0.59 7.15 7.16
CA SER A 117 -1.68 7.32 8.14
C SER A 117 -2.96 7.81 7.48
N HIS A 118 -2.87 8.71 6.49
CA HIS A 118 -4.05 9.24 5.80
C HIS A 118 -4.74 8.22 4.90
N VAL A 119 -4.09 7.10 4.56
CA VAL A 119 -4.71 5.98 3.83
C VAL A 119 -5.67 5.21 4.72
N VAL A 120 -5.34 5.08 6.01
CA VAL A 120 -6.16 4.35 7.00
C VAL A 120 -7.05 5.28 7.85
N LYS A 121 -6.68 6.55 7.98
CA LYS A 121 -7.33 7.56 8.83
C LYS A 121 -7.57 7.02 10.24
N ASP A 122 -8.79 7.17 10.76
CA ASP A 122 -9.22 6.71 12.09
C ASP A 122 -9.82 5.29 12.06
N GLN A 123 -9.73 4.59 10.93
CA GLN A 123 -10.28 3.25 10.78
C GLN A 123 -9.44 2.25 11.56
N ALA A 124 -10.08 1.46 12.40
CA ALA A 124 -9.40 0.40 13.13
C ALA A 124 -9.12 -0.85 12.27
N TYR A 125 -9.87 -1.00 11.17
CA TYR A 125 -9.69 -2.06 10.20
C TYR A 125 -9.79 -1.52 8.77
N VAL A 126 -8.99 -2.09 7.89
CA VAL A 126 -9.01 -1.82 6.46
C VAL A 126 -9.02 -3.13 5.68
N TYR A 127 -9.38 -3.07 4.41
CA TYR A 127 -9.35 -4.19 3.49
C TYR A 127 -8.02 -4.20 2.74
N ILE A 128 -7.37 -5.36 2.72
CA ILE A 128 -6.06 -5.58 2.11
C ILE A 128 -6.21 -6.54 0.95
N HIS A 129 -5.85 -6.09 -0.25
CA HIS A 129 -5.85 -6.91 -1.45
C HIS A 129 -4.40 -7.23 -1.83
N LEU A 130 -4.06 -8.51 -1.75
CA LEU A 130 -2.75 -9.00 -2.15
C LEU A 130 -2.66 -9.06 -3.67
N ARG A 131 -1.45 -8.90 -4.23
CA ARG A 131 -1.21 -9.06 -5.67
C ARG A 131 -1.81 -10.34 -6.25
N GLN A 132 -1.70 -11.46 -5.54
CA GLN A 132 -2.21 -12.77 -5.99
C GLN A 132 -3.74 -12.86 -6.09
N ALA A 133 -4.46 -11.90 -5.52
CA ALA A 133 -5.91 -11.85 -5.58
C ALA A 133 -6.43 -11.24 -6.91
N PHE A 134 -5.53 -10.72 -7.75
CA PHE A 134 -5.86 -10.12 -9.04
C PHE A 134 -5.41 -10.99 -10.22
N THR A 135 -6.32 -11.17 -11.17
CA THR A 135 -6.10 -11.82 -12.46
C THR A 135 -5.25 -10.94 -13.40
N GLN A 136 -4.69 -11.55 -14.45
CA GLN A 136 -3.93 -10.78 -15.45
C GLN A 136 -4.81 -9.75 -16.17
N SER A 137 -6.09 -10.05 -16.40
CA SER A 137 -7.06 -9.12 -17.00
C SER A 137 -7.27 -7.88 -16.14
N GLU A 138 -7.42 -8.05 -14.82
CA GLU A 138 -7.62 -6.92 -13.90
C GLU A 138 -6.40 -6.01 -13.82
N LEU A 139 -5.19 -6.55 -13.98
CA LEU A 139 -3.97 -5.74 -14.03
C LEU A 139 -3.86 -4.92 -15.32
N MET A 140 -4.43 -5.41 -16.43
CA MET A 140 -4.31 -4.78 -17.75
C MET A 140 -5.42 -3.78 -18.03
N TYR A 141 -6.64 -4.09 -17.58
CA TYR A 141 -7.84 -3.31 -17.91
C TYR A 141 -8.44 -2.59 -16.69
N GLY A 142 -7.83 -2.75 -15.51
CA GLY A 142 -8.41 -2.30 -14.25
C GLY A 142 -9.49 -3.25 -13.75
N HIS A 143 -9.99 -2.99 -12.55
CA HIS A 143 -11.09 -3.75 -11.96
C HIS A 143 -12.42 -3.29 -12.58
N THR A 144 -13.13 -4.18 -13.27
CA THR A 144 -14.29 -3.82 -14.12
C THR A 144 -15.65 -4.26 -13.58
N ASP A 145 -15.75 -4.99 -12.47
CA ASP A 145 -17.06 -5.48 -11.97
C ASP A 145 -17.14 -5.51 -10.42
N ASP A 146 -18.23 -4.94 -9.88
CA ASP A 146 -18.58 -4.97 -8.44
C ASP A 146 -18.81 -6.39 -7.87
N ASN A 147 -18.85 -7.42 -8.72
CA ASN A 147 -19.19 -8.80 -8.35
C ASN A 147 -18.00 -9.74 -8.23
N ASP A 148 -16.82 -9.38 -8.72
CA ASP A 148 -15.63 -10.22 -8.55
C ASP A 148 -14.93 -9.81 -7.26
N ARG A 149 -15.40 -10.37 -6.14
CA ARG A 149 -14.81 -10.16 -4.82
C ARG A 149 -13.40 -10.73 -4.80
N VAL A 150 -12.43 -9.95 -5.27
CA VAL A 150 -11.02 -10.06 -4.89
C VAL A 150 -11.03 -10.29 -3.38
N THR A 151 -10.55 -11.46 -2.95
CA THR A 151 -10.68 -11.88 -1.56
C THR A 151 -9.85 -10.95 -0.69
N ALA A 152 -10.50 -9.91 -0.18
CA ALA A 152 -9.88 -8.92 0.67
C ALA A 152 -9.62 -9.54 2.04
N LEU A 153 -8.38 -9.40 2.50
CA LEU A 153 -8.03 -9.73 3.88
C LEU A 153 -8.41 -8.57 4.77
N ARG A 154 -8.98 -8.88 5.94
CA ARG A 154 -9.19 -7.86 6.97
C ARG A 154 -7.86 -7.55 7.65
N GLY A 155 -7.39 -6.31 7.52
CA GLY A 155 -6.19 -5.81 8.16
C GLY A 155 -6.51 -4.95 9.40
N ARG A 156 -5.87 -5.24 10.54
CA ARG A 156 -6.02 -4.46 11.78
C ARG A 156 -4.99 -3.33 11.82
N VAL A 157 -5.42 -2.10 12.02
CA VAL A 157 -4.50 -0.97 12.24
C VAL A 157 -3.93 -1.07 13.67
N MET A 158 -2.63 -1.34 13.78
CA MET A 158 -1.95 -1.55 15.05
C MET A 158 -1.41 -0.26 15.67
N TYR A 159 -0.93 0.63 14.81
CA TYR A 159 -0.22 1.82 15.22
C TYR A 159 -0.33 2.85 14.09
N CYS A 160 -0.90 4.01 14.38
CA CYS A 160 -1.15 5.06 13.38
C CYS A 160 -0.76 6.41 13.98
N LYS A 161 -0.04 7.23 13.22
CA LYS A 161 0.42 8.55 13.65
C LYS A 161 0.35 9.55 12.49
N ALA A 162 -0.55 10.51 12.64
CA ALA A 162 -0.76 11.59 11.67
C ALA A 162 0.46 12.50 11.51
N ASN A 163 1.21 12.78 12.59
CA ASN A 163 2.35 13.70 12.55
C ASN A 163 3.52 13.22 11.68
N CYS A 164 3.74 11.91 11.59
CA CYS A 164 4.75 11.32 10.70
C CYS A 164 4.13 10.66 9.47
N ASP A 165 2.81 10.80 9.29
CA ASP A 165 2.01 10.16 8.27
C ASP A 165 2.34 8.69 7.97
N LEU A 166 2.44 7.88 9.03
CA LEU A 166 2.69 6.43 8.91
C LEU A 166 1.67 5.64 9.71
N ALA A 167 1.36 4.44 9.22
CA ALA A 167 0.56 3.45 9.90
C ALA A 167 1.12 2.03 9.71
N LEU A 168 0.94 1.20 10.73
CA LEU A 168 1.19 -0.23 10.71
C LEU A 168 -0.13 -0.99 10.71
N ILE A 169 -0.26 -1.95 9.81
CA ILE A 169 -1.40 -2.85 9.71
C ILE A 169 -0.91 -4.29 9.91
N ARG A 170 -1.71 -5.10 10.61
CA ARG A 170 -1.54 -6.56 10.67
C ARG A 170 -2.58 -7.26 9.82
N VAL A 171 -2.14 -8.18 8.98
CA VAL A 171 -3.01 -9.19 8.37
C VAL A 171 -2.64 -10.57 8.86
N HIS A 172 -3.65 -11.43 9.02
CA HIS A 172 -3.45 -12.84 9.33
C HIS A 172 -3.57 -13.66 8.05
N VAL A 173 -2.48 -14.31 7.69
CA VAL A 173 -2.39 -15.20 6.54
C VAL A 173 -1.63 -16.46 6.90
N LYS A 174 -1.87 -17.54 6.15
CA LYS A 174 -1.11 -18.78 6.34
C LYS A 174 0.38 -18.51 6.06
N PRO A 175 1.30 -19.09 6.85
CA PRO A 175 2.73 -18.98 6.60
C PRO A 175 3.07 -19.40 5.16
N GLY A 176 4.01 -18.68 4.54
CA GLY A 176 4.50 -18.97 3.18
C GLY A 176 3.71 -18.32 2.04
N LEU A 177 2.64 -17.58 2.32
CA LEU A 177 1.86 -16.86 1.29
C LEU A 177 2.34 -15.44 1.00
N LEU A 178 3.18 -14.86 1.86
CA LEU A 178 3.64 -13.48 1.72
C LEU A 178 5.04 -13.41 1.13
N SER A 179 5.21 -12.49 0.20
CA SER A 179 6.52 -11.96 -0.15
C SER A 179 6.74 -10.68 0.63
N THR A 180 7.95 -10.47 1.13
CA THR A 180 8.28 -9.32 1.98
C THR A 180 9.34 -8.45 1.35
N LEU A 181 9.19 -7.14 1.50
CA LEU A 181 10.23 -6.18 1.13
C LEU A 181 11.00 -5.78 2.38
N THR A 182 12.29 -6.10 2.42
CA THR A 182 13.16 -5.71 3.54
C THR A 182 13.48 -4.23 3.46
N ILE A 183 13.38 -3.54 4.59
CA ILE A 183 13.80 -2.16 4.72
C ILE A 183 15.29 -2.15 5.02
N ASP A 184 16.08 -1.62 4.08
CA ASP A 184 17.50 -1.36 4.30
C ASP A 184 17.69 0.13 4.61
N ASP A 185 17.94 0.44 5.88
CA ASP A 185 18.20 1.79 6.37
C ASP A 185 19.67 2.22 6.22
N HIS A 186 20.54 1.34 5.71
CA HIS A 186 21.93 1.68 5.40
C HIS A 186 22.10 2.27 4.00
N VAL A 187 21.08 2.16 3.14
CA VAL A 187 21.09 2.82 1.84
C VAL A 187 21.01 4.33 2.04
N VAL A 188 22.05 5.03 1.61
CA VAL A 188 22.11 6.50 1.61
C VAL A 188 21.68 6.98 0.23
N PRO A 189 20.48 7.55 0.06
CA PRO A 189 20.00 7.99 -1.24
C PRO A 189 20.85 9.17 -1.74
N LYS A 190 21.16 9.23 -3.05
CA LYS A 190 21.94 10.32 -3.64
C LYS A 190 21.20 10.99 -4.79
N LEU A 191 21.44 12.29 -4.95
CA LEU A 191 20.89 13.07 -6.05
C LEU A 191 21.25 12.44 -7.41
N GLY A 192 20.27 12.36 -8.30
CA GLY A 192 20.40 11.77 -9.63
C GLY A 192 20.31 10.25 -9.67
N GLU A 193 20.29 9.54 -8.54
CA GLU A 193 20.09 8.10 -8.54
C GLU A 193 18.67 7.76 -9.05
N PRO A 194 18.55 6.74 -9.92
CA PRO A 194 17.26 6.37 -10.47
C PRO A 194 16.42 5.63 -9.42
N VAL A 195 15.11 5.89 -9.45
CA VAL A 195 14.14 5.35 -8.51
C VAL A 195 12.92 4.78 -9.22
N LEU A 196 12.24 3.87 -8.54
CA LEU A 196 11.00 3.24 -8.97
C LEU A 196 9.96 3.38 -7.85
N ALA A 197 8.84 4.03 -8.14
CA ALA A 197 7.68 4.15 -7.26
C ALA A 197 6.58 3.19 -7.71
N ILE A 198 5.99 2.42 -6.80
CA ILE A 198 4.84 1.55 -7.08
C ILE A 198 3.61 2.06 -6.34
N GLY A 199 2.45 2.03 -6.99
CA GLY A 199 1.19 2.52 -6.44
C GLY A 199 -0.04 1.96 -7.12
N ASN A 200 -1.21 2.33 -6.61
CA ASN A 200 -2.51 1.90 -7.11
C ASN A 200 -3.42 3.13 -7.38
N PRO A 201 -3.10 3.97 -8.39
CA PRO A 201 -3.92 5.13 -8.72
C PRO A 201 -5.27 4.73 -9.34
N ASP A 202 -6.38 5.27 -8.83
CA ASP A 202 -7.72 5.29 -9.45
C ASP A 202 -8.06 4.06 -10.34
N ASN A 203 -8.31 2.89 -9.72
CA ASN A 203 -8.62 1.60 -10.36
C ASN A 203 -7.53 0.99 -11.26
N ILE A 204 -6.39 1.65 -11.43
CA ILE A 204 -5.19 1.08 -12.06
C ILE A 204 -4.31 0.47 -10.97
N ILE A 205 -4.48 -0.83 -10.78
CA ILE A 205 -3.77 -1.58 -9.77
C ILE A 205 -2.31 -1.83 -10.18
N PHE A 206 -1.41 -1.64 -9.23
CA PHE A 206 0.02 -1.92 -9.32
C PHE A 206 0.77 -1.19 -10.44
N SER A 207 0.43 0.08 -10.67
CA SER A 207 1.22 0.95 -11.55
C SER A 207 2.61 1.20 -10.98
N TYR A 208 3.61 1.36 -11.86
CA TYR A 208 4.92 1.83 -11.46
C TYR A 208 5.40 3.02 -12.30
N CYS A 209 6.13 3.92 -11.64
CA CYS A 209 6.71 5.10 -12.23
C CYS A 209 8.21 5.14 -11.96
N VAL A 210 8.97 5.61 -12.95
CA VAL A 210 10.43 5.75 -12.83
C VAL A 210 10.82 7.23 -12.80
N GLY A 211 11.89 7.55 -12.11
CA GLY A 211 12.44 8.89 -12.04
C GLY A 211 13.85 8.89 -11.45
N VAL A 212 14.27 10.03 -10.94
CA VAL A 212 15.51 10.18 -10.19
C VAL A 212 15.28 10.93 -8.89
N ILE A 213 16.18 10.77 -7.93
CA ILE A 213 16.21 11.55 -6.70
C ILE A 213 16.61 13.00 -7.03
N THR A 214 15.82 13.95 -6.56
CA THR A 214 16.01 15.40 -6.74
C THR A 214 16.24 16.14 -5.43
N GLY A 215 16.02 15.48 -4.29
CA GLY A 215 16.30 15.98 -2.95
C GLY A 215 16.40 14.86 -1.93
N VAL A 216 17.22 15.03 -0.91
CA VAL A 216 17.42 14.06 0.18
C VAL A 216 17.42 14.76 1.53
N ASP A 217 17.06 14.04 2.59
CA ASP A 217 17.10 14.48 3.99
C ASP A 217 16.49 15.85 4.28
N ARG A 218 15.44 16.21 3.54
CA ARG A 218 14.65 17.40 3.88
C ARG A 218 13.88 17.09 5.15
N ARG A 219 14.19 17.80 6.24
CA ARG A 219 13.44 17.74 7.51
C ARG A 219 12.50 18.93 7.61
N GLY A 220 11.29 18.71 8.14
CA GLY A 220 10.44 19.77 8.70
C GLY A 220 10.00 20.92 7.78
N SER A 221 10.28 20.91 6.47
CA SER A 221 9.78 21.89 5.50
C SER A 221 10.00 21.42 4.07
N ILE A 222 9.05 20.66 3.53
CA ILE A 222 8.85 20.64 2.08
C ILE A 222 7.89 21.79 1.77
N CYS A 223 8.45 22.99 1.61
CA CYS A 223 7.72 24.12 1.04
C CYS A 223 7.65 23.92 -0.47
N LEU A 224 6.55 23.33 -0.94
CA LEU A 224 6.20 23.30 -2.36
C LEU A 224 5.23 24.46 -2.61
N GLY A 225 5.72 25.53 -3.24
CA GLY A 225 4.92 26.54 -3.94
C GLY A 225 3.77 27.21 -3.17
N THR A 226 4.01 28.43 -2.69
CA THR A 226 3.05 29.51 -2.44
C THR A 226 1.59 29.12 -2.13
N GLU A 227 1.34 28.49 -0.99
CA GLU A 227 0.39 28.96 0.02
C GLU A 227 0.37 27.99 1.20
N MET A 228 0.30 28.60 2.38
CA MET A 228 0.56 28.03 3.69
C MET A 228 -0.63 27.18 4.15
N TYR A 229 -0.61 25.87 3.86
CA TYR A 229 -1.55 24.93 4.50
C TYR A 229 -0.95 23.54 4.73
N TYR A 230 0.12 23.49 5.52
CA TYR A 230 0.20 22.66 6.72
C TYR A 230 1.15 23.42 7.63
N GLN A 231 0.70 23.76 8.85
CA GLN A 231 1.64 24.00 9.93
C GLN A 231 2.54 22.78 9.94
N CYS A 232 3.82 22.99 9.60
CA CYS A 232 4.86 22.06 9.92
C CYS A 232 4.78 21.92 11.43
N THR A 233 4.06 20.90 11.91
CA THR A 233 4.12 20.53 13.30
C THR A 233 5.60 20.32 13.54
N THR A 234 6.18 21.09 14.45
CA THR A 234 7.56 20.99 14.90
C THR A 234 7.94 19.61 15.45
N ASP A 235 7.00 18.64 15.39
CA ASP A 235 7.08 17.26 15.83
C ASP A 235 7.07 16.23 14.66
N ALA A 236 7.09 16.65 13.40
CA ALA A 236 7.24 15.76 12.24
C ALA A 236 8.73 15.59 11.89
N ASP A 237 9.42 14.73 12.65
CA ASP A 237 10.87 14.43 12.54
C ASP A 237 11.30 13.64 11.29
N ASN A 238 10.39 13.37 10.36
CA ASN A 238 10.71 12.58 9.19
C ASN A 238 11.72 13.31 8.28
N ARG A 239 12.67 12.53 7.78
CA ARG A 239 13.45 12.84 6.59
C ARG A 239 12.65 12.45 5.37
N TYR A 240 12.72 13.30 4.38
CA TYR A 240 12.05 13.09 3.10
C TYR A 240 13.04 12.97 1.94
N ILE A 241 12.74 12.04 1.04
CA ILE A 241 13.34 11.92 -0.28
C ILE A 241 12.39 12.61 -1.27
N VAL A 242 12.93 13.50 -2.09
CA VAL A 242 12.19 14.14 -3.20
C VAL A 242 12.67 13.53 -4.50
N HIS A 243 11.75 13.19 -5.41
CA HIS A 243 12.08 12.54 -6.67
C HIS A 243 11.34 13.13 -7.87
N SER A 244 11.68 12.67 -9.08
CA SER A 244 11.03 13.09 -10.32
C SER A 244 9.98 12.10 -10.85
N ALA A 245 9.87 10.89 -10.26
CA ALA A 245 8.86 9.92 -10.68
C ALA A 245 7.45 10.52 -10.54
N PRO A 246 6.59 10.44 -11.57
CA PRO A 246 5.26 11.05 -11.58
C PRO A 246 4.27 10.23 -10.74
N ILE A 247 4.30 10.38 -9.42
CA ILE A 247 3.31 9.77 -8.52
C ILE A 247 2.08 10.67 -8.42
N ILE A 248 0.92 10.07 -8.16
CA ILE A 248 -0.39 10.72 -7.99
C ILE A 248 -1.13 10.01 -6.85
N HIS A 249 -2.36 10.44 -6.53
CA HIS A 249 -3.22 9.74 -5.56
C HIS A 249 -3.26 8.24 -5.84
N GLY A 250 -3.23 7.43 -4.78
CA GLY A 250 -3.11 5.98 -4.85
C GLY A 250 -1.67 5.45 -4.77
N PHE A 251 -0.64 6.28 -4.99
CA PHE A 251 0.76 5.91 -4.70
C PHE A 251 1.12 6.04 -3.22
N SER A 252 0.37 6.83 -2.44
CA SER A 252 0.53 6.95 -0.99
C SER A 252 0.60 5.60 -0.31
N GLY A 253 1.63 5.44 0.54
CA GLY A 253 1.91 4.24 1.31
C GLY A 253 2.65 3.16 0.52
N GLY A 254 2.85 3.35 -0.79
CA GLY A 254 3.61 2.46 -1.65
C GLY A 254 5.12 2.64 -1.57
N PRO A 255 5.91 1.70 -2.11
CA PRO A 255 7.36 1.73 -1.98
C PRO A 255 8.01 2.70 -2.98
N LEU A 256 9.04 3.40 -2.52
CA LEU A 256 10.07 4.01 -3.36
C LEU A 256 11.33 3.12 -3.32
N LEU A 257 11.77 2.65 -4.47
CA LEU A 257 12.86 1.70 -4.61
C LEU A 257 14.07 2.33 -5.33
N ASP A 258 15.27 1.90 -4.96
CA ASP A 258 16.48 2.18 -5.73
C ASP A 258 16.65 1.23 -6.94
N SER A 259 17.72 1.43 -7.71
CA SER A 259 18.08 0.56 -8.86
C SER A 259 18.46 -0.88 -8.51
N SER A 260 18.61 -1.21 -7.24
CA SER A 260 18.80 -2.59 -6.76
C SER A 260 17.49 -3.22 -6.30
N GLY A 261 16.41 -2.43 -6.19
CA GLY A 261 15.11 -2.83 -5.67
C GLY A 261 15.03 -2.79 -4.14
N ASN A 262 15.94 -2.08 -3.47
CA ASN A 262 15.86 -1.86 -2.03
C ASN A 262 14.82 -0.78 -1.72
N LEU A 263 14.07 -0.96 -0.63
CA LEU A 263 13.13 0.04 -0.15
C LEU A 263 13.89 1.21 0.48
N ILE A 264 13.90 2.36 -0.18
CA ILE A 264 14.54 3.59 0.30
C ILE A 264 13.54 4.57 0.93
N GLY A 265 12.24 4.39 0.69
CA GLY A 265 11.21 5.15 1.36
C GLY A 265 9.77 4.74 1.04
N ILE A 266 8.82 5.35 1.74
CA ILE A 266 7.38 5.17 1.52
C ILE A 266 6.82 6.42 0.86
N ASN A 267 6.27 6.27 -0.35
CA ASN A 267 5.72 7.37 -1.14
C ASN A 267 4.60 8.07 -0.39
N PHE A 268 4.58 9.39 -0.53
CA PHE A 268 3.56 10.29 -0.01
C PHE A 268 3.02 11.10 -1.19
N SER A 269 1.76 10.88 -1.53
CA SER A 269 1.01 11.63 -2.56
C SER A 269 -0.19 12.31 -1.92
N GLY A 270 -0.37 13.61 -2.11
CA GLY A 270 -1.43 14.37 -1.45
C GLY A 270 -1.49 15.79 -1.98
N GLN A 271 -2.53 16.52 -1.59
CA GLN A 271 -2.95 17.81 -2.18
C GLN A 271 -1.83 18.88 -2.34
N TYR A 272 -0.70 18.75 -1.63
CA TYR A 272 0.41 19.70 -1.66
C TYR A 272 1.80 19.07 -1.94
N SER A 273 1.87 17.75 -2.19
CA SER A 273 3.14 17.03 -2.41
C SER A 273 2.91 15.70 -3.14
N ASP A 274 3.28 15.64 -4.42
CA ASP A 274 3.13 14.46 -5.27
C ASP A 274 4.47 13.89 -5.75
N ARG A 275 5.57 14.09 -4.99
CA ARG A 275 6.94 13.74 -5.41
C ARG A 275 7.88 13.42 -4.25
N THR A 276 7.31 12.93 -3.15
CA THR A 276 8.02 12.78 -1.88
C THR A 276 7.87 11.37 -1.35
N ALA A 277 8.89 10.85 -0.67
CA ALA A 277 8.80 9.63 0.13
C ALA A 277 9.39 9.85 1.53
N ILE A 278 8.80 9.23 2.54
CA ILE A 278 9.33 9.17 3.91
C ILE A 278 10.53 8.20 3.91
N HIS A 279 11.67 8.64 4.41
CA HIS A 279 12.92 7.87 4.34
C HIS A 279 12.84 6.53 5.08
N ALA A 280 13.41 5.47 4.51
CA ALA A 280 13.38 4.10 5.02
C ALA A 280 13.78 3.95 6.50
N SER A 281 14.79 4.69 6.94
CA SER A 281 15.24 4.70 8.34
C SER A 281 14.17 5.20 9.32
N ASP A 282 13.34 6.18 8.94
CA ASP A 282 12.29 6.71 9.82
C ASP A 282 11.10 5.76 9.84
N VAL A 283 10.83 5.11 8.70
CA VAL A 283 9.88 3.99 8.61
C VAL A 283 10.31 2.83 9.52
N LYS A 284 11.59 2.46 9.52
CA LYS A 284 12.12 1.40 10.40
C LYS A 284 11.96 1.76 11.88
N GLN A 285 12.32 2.98 12.28
CA GLN A 285 12.09 3.46 13.65
C GLN A 285 10.59 3.46 14.01
N PHE A 286 9.73 3.81 13.07
CA PHE A 286 8.29 3.78 13.27
C PHE A 286 7.77 2.35 13.50
N ILE A 287 8.25 1.38 12.72
CA ILE A 287 7.96 -0.05 12.91
C ILE A 287 8.38 -0.51 14.31
N GLU A 288 9.61 -0.22 14.72
CA GLU A 288 10.14 -0.61 16.03
C GLU A 288 9.30 -0.05 17.18
N ARG A 289 8.91 1.24 17.09
CA ARG A 289 8.02 1.88 18.07
C ARG A 289 6.64 1.24 18.09
N GLY A 290 6.05 0.95 16.93
CA GLY A 290 4.73 0.34 16.82
C GLY A 290 4.69 -1.10 17.33
N LEU A 291 5.73 -1.90 17.06
CA LEU A 291 5.85 -3.26 17.60
C LEU A 291 6.04 -3.25 19.13
N LYS A 292 6.83 -2.32 19.65
CA LYS A 292 6.96 -2.11 21.11
C LYS A 292 5.63 -1.71 21.74
N TYR A 293 4.89 -0.80 21.09
CA TYR A 293 3.57 -0.38 21.53
C TYR A 293 2.57 -1.54 21.55
N GLU A 294 2.53 -2.35 20.48
CA GLU A 294 1.70 -3.56 20.43
C GLU A 294 2.06 -4.56 21.54
N LYS A 295 3.36 -4.78 21.78
CA LYS A 295 3.81 -5.65 22.88
C LYS A 295 3.32 -5.16 24.24
N GLN A 296 3.46 -3.85 24.51
CA GLN A 296 2.99 -3.26 25.77
C GLN A 296 1.47 -3.32 25.92
N LEU A 297 0.72 -3.16 24.83
CA LEU A 297 -0.72 -3.37 24.83
C LEU A 297 -1.03 -4.83 25.16
N ASN A 298 -0.38 -5.79 24.50
CA ASN A 298 -0.60 -7.21 24.74
C ASN A 298 -0.24 -7.64 26.17
N GLU A 299 0.86 -7.12 26.74
CA GLU A 299 1.24 -7.35 28.15
C GLU A 299 0.22 -6.79 29.14
N LYS A 300 -0.49 -5.71 28.76
CA LYS A 300 -1.59 -5.13 29.54
C LYS A 300 -2.96 -5.71 29.19
N SER A 301 -3.06 -6.45 28.08
CA SER A 301 -4.30 -7.00 27.56
C SER A 301 -4.69 -8.22 28.38
N ARG A 302 -5.95 -8.24 28.82
CA ARG A 302 -6.54 -9.36 29.53
C ARG A 302 -7.22 -10.29 28.53
N LYS A 303 -7.24 -11.59 28.85
CA LYS A 303 -8.02 -12.54 28.06
C LYS A 303 -9.50 -12.18 28.15
N SER A 304 -10.16 -12.25 27.01
CA SER A 304 -11.56 -11.90 26.87
C SER A 304 -12.28 -12.97 26.07
N LEU A 305 -13.58 -13.06 26.33
CA LEU A 305 -14.51 -13.83 25.51
C LEU A 305 -15.17 -12.99 24.42
N GLY A 306 -15.01 -11.65 24.46
CA GLY A 306 -15.62 -10.74 23.51
C GLY A 306 -17.15 -10.72 23.59
N VAL A 307 -17.72 -10.89 24.79
CA VAL A 307 -19.16 -10.87 25.05
C VAL A 307 -19.51 -9.85 26.14
N LEU A 308 -20.72 -9.30 26.08
CA LEU A 308 -21.33 -8.53 27.15
C LEU A 308 -22.28 -9.44 27.93
N LEU A 309 -22.16 -9.41 29.26
CA LEU A 309 -22.91 -10.26 30.16
C LEU A 309 -23.76 -9.41 31.10
N GLU A 310 -25.03 -9.75 31.23
CA GLU A 310 -25.95 -9.14 32.18
C GLU A 310 -26.31 -10.16 33.27
N LYS A 311 -26.35 -9.73 34.54
CA LYS A 311 -26.73 -10.61 35.64
C LYS A 311 -28.23 -10.90 35.55
N GLN A 312 -28.59 -12.16 35.36
CA GLN A 312 -29.99 -12.60 35.29
C GLN A 312 -30.48 -13.11 36.65
N SER A 313 -29.62 -13.82 37.40
CA SER A 313 -29.86 -14.27 38.77
C SER A 313 -28.55 -14.34 39.57
N ASP A 314 -28.60 -14.78 40.84
CA ASP A 314 -27.40 -14.84 41.68
C ASP A 314 -26.26 -15.68 41.12
N ASN A 315 -26.58 -16.71 40.32
CA ASN A 315 -25.59 -17.62 39.74
C ASN A 315 -25.73 -17.74 38.22
N SER A 316 -26.31 -16.73 37.55
CA SER A 316 -26.54 -16.80 36.12
C SER A 316 -26.37 -15.47 35.41
N PHE A 317 -25.64 -15.50 34.29
CA PHE A 317 -25.33 -14.32 33.49
C PHE A 317 -25.68 -14.55 32.04
N GLU A 318 -26.51 -13.68 31.48
CA GLU A 318 -27.00 -13.77 30.12
C GLU A 318 -26.06 -13.05 29.14
N VAL A 319 -25.77 -13.69 28.01
CA VAL A 319 -25.04 -13.08 26.89
C VAL A 319 -25.99 -12.15 26.13
N ILE A 320 -25.86 -10.86 26.39
CA ILE A 320 -26.69 -9.82 25.75
C ILE A 320 -26.02 -9.18 24.52
N ASN A 321 -24.72 -9.41 24.33
CA ASN A 321 -24.01 -8.99 23.13
C ASN A 321 -22.78 -9.86 22.86
N ILE A 322 -22.44 -10.05 21.59
CA ILE A 322 -21.19 -10.67 21.14
C ILE A 322 -20.52 -9.67 20.20
N GLY A 323 -19.33 -9.21 20.57
CA GLY A 323 -18.63 -8.16 19.82
C GLY A 323 -18.40 -8.54 18.36
N PHE A 324 -18.63 -7.61 17.43
CA PHE A 324 -18.42 -7.81 15.99
C PHE A 324 -17.00 -8.27 15.62
N ASP A 325 -16.00 -7.89 16.44
CA ASP A 325 -14.59 -8.25 16.27
C ASP A 325 -14.18 -9.53 17.02
N ASN A 326 -15.15 -10.32 17.50
CA ASN A 326 -14.87 -11.57 18.19
C ASN A 326 -14.42 -12.65 17.19
N PRO A 327 -13.18 -13.16 17.25
CA PRO A 327 -12.71 -14.22 16.37
C PRO A 327 -13.52 -15.53 16.50
N LEU A 328 -14.31 -15.69 17.57
CA LEU A 328 -15.23 -16.81 17.76
C LEU A 328 -16.50 -16.72 16.88
N ASN A 329 -16.80 -15.55 16.29
CA ASN A 329 -17.93 -15.38 15.37
C ASN A 329 -17.70 -16.03 13.99
N GLN A 330 -16.46 -16.46 13.68
CA GLN A 330 -16.12 -16.92 12.33
C GLN A 330 -16.41 -18.40 12.03
N ASN A 331 -16.98 -19.18 12.95
CA ASN A 331 -17.37 -20.56 12.65
C ASN A 331 -18.71 -20.95 13.27
N THR A 332 -19.67 -21.18 12.39
CA THR A 332 -20.97 -21.82 12.64
C THR A 332 -20.79 -23.09 13.49
N LEU A 333 -21.49 -23.14 14.64
CA LEU A 333 -21.80 -24.31 15.49
C LEU A 333 -20.85 -24.79 16.61
N THR A 334 -19.85 -24.03 17.05
CA THR A 334 -19.22 -24.34 18.37
C THR A 334 -18.94 -23.07 19.18
N GLY A 335 -19.91 -22.61 19.96
CA GLY A 335 -19.69 -21.47 20.85
C GLY A 335 -20.91 -20.89 21.56
N LEU A 336 -20.65 -19.83 22.32
CA LEU A 336 -21.65 -18.98 22.96
C LEU A 336 -22.50 -18.25 21.92
N GLN A 337 -23.78 -18.08 22.22
CA GLN A 337 -24.74 -17.34 21.40
C GLN A 337 -25.45 -16.27 22.24
N LEU A 338 -26.12 -15.33 21.59
CA LEU A 338 -27.00 -14.39 22.26
C LEU A 338 -28.05 -15.16 23.10
N ASN A 339 -28.43 -14.60 24.24
CA ASN A 339 -29.38 -15.16 25.22
C ASN A 339 -28.93 -16.48 25.86
N ASN A 340 -27.66 -16.86 25.69
CA ASN A 340 -27.09 -17.96 26.47
C ASN A 340 -26.91 -17.52 27.90
N ILE A 341 -27.35 -18.35 28.84
CA ILE A 341 -27.25 -18.08 30.27
C ILE A 341 -26.08 -18.90 30.81
N ILE A 342 -24.97 -18.25 31.13
CA ILE A 342 -23.79 -18.91 31.69
C ILE A 342 -24.03 -19.14 33.19
N THR A 343 -23.87 -20.39 33.62
CA THR A 343 -24.11 -20.82 35.01
C THR A 343 -22.84 -21.29 35.72
N ALA A 344 -21.81 -21.75 34.98
CA ALA A 344 -20.56 -22.22 35.56
C ALA A 344 -19.35 -22.06 34.63
N ILE A 345 -18.16 -22.01 35.24
CA ILE A 345 -16.86 -22.02 34.59
C ILE A 345 -16.17 -23.35 34.95
N GLY A 346 -16.12 -24.29 34.01
CA GLY A 346 -15.74 -25.67 34.30
C GLY A 346 -16.67 -26.28 35.36
N ALA A 347 -16.10 -26.67 36.50
CA ALA A 347 -16.86 -27.21 37.63
C ALA A 347 -17.29 -26.13 38.66
N LEU A 348 -16.90 -24.86 38.47
CA LEU A 348 -17.15 -23.80 39.44
C LEU A 348 -18.43 -23.03 39.07
N PRO A 349 -19.45 -22.97 39.94
CA PRO A 349 -20.63 -22.15 39.70
C PRO A 349 -20.26 -20.67 39.60
N MET A 350 -20.87 -19.96 38.66
CA MET A 350 -20.53 -18.57 38.37
C MET A 350 -21.45 -17.64 39.14
N THR A 351 -20.98 -17.15 40.29
CA THR A 351 -21.76 -16.27 41.20
C THR A 351 -21.44 -14.79 40.99
N ASP A 352 -20.27 -14.48 40.43
CA ASP A 352 -19.81 -13.13 40.14
C ASP A 352 -19.07 -13.10 38.80
N ILE A 353 -19.34 -12.07 38.00
CA ILE A 353 -18.61 -11.79 36.75
C ILE A 353 -17.10 -11.62 36.98
N CYS A 354 -16.68 -11.22 38.18
CA CYS A 354 -15.28 -11.13 38.56
C CYS A 354 -14.57 -12.50 38.54
N GLN A 355 -15.28 -13.59 38.87
CA GLN A 355 -14.72 -14.95 38.80
C GLN A 355 -14.35 -15.32 37.36
N LEU A 356 -15.19 -14.93 36.39
CA LEU A 356 -14.88 -15.12 34.99
C LEU A 356 -13.66 -14.31 34.56
N LYS A 357 -13.59 -13.04 34.97
CA LYS A 357 -12.44 -12.18 34.68
C LYS A 357 -11.14 -12.73 35.27
N ASP A 358 -11.17 -13.19 36.51
CA ASP A 358 -9.99 -13.72 37.20
C ASP A 358 -9.56 -15.06 36.64
N HIS A 359 -10.50 -15.95 36.32
CA HIS A 359 -10.22 -17.20 35.65
C HIS A 359 -9.55 -16.96 34.29
N LEU A 360 -10.12 -16.06 33.48
CA LEU A 360 -9.54 -15.66 32.20
C LEU A 360 -8.12 -15.09 32.35
N ASN A 361 -7.87 -14.25 33.36
CA ASN A 361 -6.54 -13.70 33.61
C ASN A 361 -5.50 -14.77 34.00
N GLY A 362 -5.92 -15.84 34.65
CA GLY A 362 -5.06 -16.95 35.07
C GLY A 362 -4.80 -18.02 34.01
N MET A 363 -5.54 -18.02 32.90
CA MET A 363 -5.37 -19.01 31.83
C MET A 363 -4.05 -18.82 31.07
N ILE A 364 -3.53 -19.90 30.46
CA ILE A 364 -2.38 -19.88 29.54
C ILE A 364 -2.88 -19.73 28.10
N ASP A 365 -2.08 -19.14 27.21
CA ASP A 365 -2.49 -18.91 25.82
C ASP A 365 -2.79 -20.22 25.10
N GLY A 366 -3.89 -20.24 24.34
CA GLY A 366 -4.36 -21.43 23.63
C GLY A 366 -5.09 -22.47 24.49
N GLN A 367 -5.18 -22.26 25.82
CA GLN A 367 -5.98 -23.09 26.72
C GLN A 367 -7.48 -22.94 26.42
N THR A 368 -8.19 -24.06 26.42
CA THR A 368 -9.64 -24.08 26.22
C THR A 368 -10.36 -23.75 27.52
N LEU A 369 -11.29 -22.80 27.47
CA LEU A 369 -12.26 -22.50 28.52
C LEU A 369 -13.51 -23.36 28.29
N THR A 370 -14.02 -23.96 29.35
CA THR A 370 -15.29 -24.68 29.34
C THR A 370 -16.30 -23.93 30.18
N LEU A 371 -17.49 -23.70 29.62
CA LEU A 371 -18.61 -23.02 30.29
C LEU A 371 -19.83 -23.93 30.30
N SER A 372 -20.52 -24.01 31.44
CA SER A 372 -21.88 -24.54 31.48
C SER A 372 -22.85 -23.42 31.17
N VAL A 373 -23.76 -23.70 30.24
CA VAL A 373 -24.65 -22.71 29.65
C VAL A 373 -26.04 -23.31 29.54
N THR A 374 -27.06 -22.56 29.95
CA THR A 374 -28.45 -22.87 29.62
C THR A 374 -28.84 -22.19 28.31
N ARG A 375 -29.32 -22.96 27.34
CA ARG A 375 -29.81 -22.47 26.05
C ARG A 375 -31.19 -23.07 25.80
N ASN A 376 -32.21 -22.23 25.64
CA ASN A 376 -33.60 -22.66 25.45
C ASN A 376 -34.12 -23.62 26.55
N GLY A 377 -33.62 -23.48 27.77
CA GLY A 377 -33.98 -24.33 28.91
C GLY A 377 -33.18 -25.63 29.05
N GLU A 378 -32.32 -25.97 28.07
CA GLU A 378 -31.43 -27.13 28.15
C GLU A 378 -30.03 -26.71 28.61
N GLU A 379 -29.42 -27.53 29.46
CA GLU A 379 -28.05 -27.34 29.91
C GLU A 379 -27.06 -27.94 28.90
N ILE A 380 -26.16 -27.12 28.40
CA ILE A 380 -25.14 -27.49 27.42
C ILE A 380 -23.77 -27.03 27.89
N VAL A 381 -22.73 -27.74 27.44
CA VAL A 381 -21.34 -27.37 27.71
C VAL A 381 -20.73 -26.74 26.47
N VAL A 382 -20.23 -25.52 26.60
CA VAL A 382 -19.56 -24.78 25.53
C VAL A 382 -18.06 -24.73 25.81
N SER A 383 -17.26 -25.14 24.83
CA SER A 383 -15.81 -25.03 24.89
C SER A 383 -15.32 -24.02 23.86
N LEU A 384 -14.54 -23.03 24.31
CA LEU A 384 -14.01 -21.96 23.47
C LEU A 384 -12.61 -21.58 23.92
N LYS A 385 -11.81 -21.03 23.02
CA LYS A 385 -10.50 -20.47 23.37
C LYS A 385 -10.65 -18.96 23.57
N PRO A 386 -10.38 -18.43 24.78
CA PRO A 386 -10.32 -16.99 24.98
C PRO A 386 -9.27 -16.37 24.06
N PHE A 387 -9.52 -15.14 23.66
CA PHE A 387 -8.56 -14.38 22.88
C PHE A 387 -8.04 -13.20 23.70
N THR A 388 -6.80 -12.81 23.43
CA THR A 388 -6.22 -11.58 23.97
C THR A 388 -6.69 -10.44 23.09
N GLY A 389 -7.49 -9.53 23.66
CA GLY A 389 -8.15 -8.47 22.92
C GLY A 389 -7.93 -7.10 23.56
N ASP A 390 -7.91 -6.06 22.72
CA ASP A 390 -7.74 -4.69 23.17
C ASP A 390 -9.04 -4.16 23.80
N ARG A 391 -8.97 -3.51 24.97
CA ARG A 391 -10.15 -2.93 25.63
C ARG A 391 -10.74 -1.77 24.84
N HIS A 392 -9.97 -1.15 23.95
CA HIS A 392 -10.36 0.05 23.21
C HIS A 392 -11.53 -0.13 22.24
N LYS A 393 -12.08 -1.35 22.10
CA LYS A 393 -13.32 -1.61 21.33
C LYS A 393 -14.44 -2.32 22.07
N CYS A 394 -14.23 -2.72 23.32
CA CYS A 394 -15.32 -3.17 24.21
C CYS A 394 -15.69 -2.10 25.25
N SER A 395 -15.24 -0.86 25.07
CA SER A 395 -15.68 0.28 25.87
C SER A 395 -16.84 0.99 25.18
N SER A 396 -18.02 0.37 25.24
CA SER A 396 -19.29 1.09 25.28
C SER A 396 -20.34 0.20 25.96
N PHE A 397 -20.49 0.48 27.26
CA PHE A 397 -21.50 0.02 28.23
C PHE A 397 -21.29 -1.34 28.88
#